data_AF-A0A7J8WXB2-F1
#
_entry.id   AF-A0A7J8WXB2-F1
#
_cell.length_a   1.000
_cell.length_b   1.000
_cell.length_c   1.000
_cell.angle_alpha   90.00
_cell.angle_beta   90.00
_cell.angle_gamma   90.00
#
_symmetry.space_group_name_H-M   'P 1'
#
loop_
_entity.id
_entity.type
_entity.pdbx_description
1 polymer ?
#
loop_
_entity_poly.entity_id
_entity_poly.type
_entity_poly.pdbx_seq_one_letter_code
_entity_poly.pdbx_strand_id
1 'polypeptide(L)'
;MRGTYDSAGIGGNTGTITSEQMNNLVSNLDMLEQVGSSEMNRIFTRSQKLNSEAIIDFVKALCKVSMEELRSTSDPRVFSLTKIVEIAHYNMNRIRLVWSSIWLVLSDFFVTIGCSENLSIAIFAMDSLRQLSMKFLEREELANYNFQNEFMKPFVIAMQKSSAVEIRELIIRCVSQMVSSRVNNVKSGWKSMFMVFTTAAYDNHKNIVLLAFEVTEKIIRDYFPYITETETTTFTDCVNCLIAFTNNRFNKDISLNAIAFLRFCATKLAEGDLSSASIKTDKESGNTSQSSPSKGKDGKQENGELIDKDDHLYFWLPLLAGLSKLGFDPRPEIRESALQVLFETLSNHSHLFSLPLWE
;
A
#
# COMPACT_ATOMS: atom_id res chain seq x y z
N MET A 1 -14.40 -77.54 26.03
CA MET A 1 -13.23 -76.98 25.30
C MET A 1 -13.29 -75.48 25.46
N ARG A 2 -12.42 -74.91 26.31
CA ARG A 2 -11.24 -74.09 25.90
C ARG A 2 -11.68 -72.78 25.20
N GLY A 3 -11.42 -71.59 25.73
CA GLY A 3 -10.57 -71.24 26.86
C GLY A 3 -10.71 -69.78 27.32
N THR A 4 -10.30 -69.61 28.57
CA THR A 4 -9.93 -68.38 29.27
C THR A 4 -8.77 -67.66 28.60
N TYR A 5 -8.83 -66.33 28.51
CA TYR A 5 -7.64 -65.47 28.54
C TYR A 5 -7.91 -64.22 29.39
N ASP A 6 -7.03 -64.07 30.37
CA ASP A 6 -6.97 -63.05 31.41
C ASP A 6 -6.84 -61.62 30.89
N SER A 7 -7.47 -60.72 31.62
CA SER A 7 -7.15 -59.30 31.67
C SER A 7 -5.70 -59.11 32.14
N ALA A 8 -4.81 -58.73 31.23
CA ALA A 8 -3.48 -58.21 31.54
C ALA A 8 -3.39 -56.76 31.05
N GLY A 9 -3.13 -55.87 32.01
CA GLY A 9 -3.04 -54.43 31.79
C GLY A 9 -1.90 -54.02 30.85
N ILE A 10 -2.19 -52.99 30.06
CA ILE A 10 -1.18 -52.11 29.49
C ILE A 10 -1.56 -50.72 29.98
N GLY A 11 -0.80 -50.24 30.95
CA GLY A 11 -1.00 -48.96 31.62
C GLY A 11 -0.90 -47.80 30.64
N GLY A 12 -2.04 -47.16 30.37
CA GLY A 12 -2.05 -45.79 29.93
C GLY A 12 -1.47 -44.94 31.05
N ASN A 13 -0.32 -44.34 30.81
CA ASN A 13 0.27 -43.36 31.70
C ASN A 13 -0.57 -42.08 31.64
N THR A 14 -1.76 -42.11 32.23
CA THR A 14 -2.48 -40.89 32.62
C THR A 14 -1.64 -40.27 33.72
N GLY A 15 -0.73 -39.37 33.34
CA GLY A 15 0.03 -38.59 34.30
C GLY A 15 -0.96 -37.91 35.25
N THR A 16 -1.07 -38.47 36.45
CA THR A 16 -1.89 -37.92 37.53
C THR A 16 -1.35 -36.53 37.79
N ILE A 17 -2.11 -35.50 37.44
CA ILE A 17 -1.76 -34.11 37.74
C ILE A 17 -1.53 -34.07 39.24
N THR A 18 -0.30 -33.74 39.66
CA THR A 18 0.03 -33.74 41.08
C THR A 18 -0.72 -32.60 41.77
N SER A 19 -1.03 -32.76 43.06
CA SER A 19 -1.69 -31.72 43.85
C SER A 19 -0.92 -30.40 43.80
N GLU A 20 0.41 -30.46 43.68
CA GLU A 20 1.28 -29.30 43.45
C GLU A 20 1.05 -28.63 42.10
N GLN A 21 0.92 -29.39 41.01
CA GLN A 21 0.60 -28.85 39.68
C GLN A 21 -0.79 -28.21 39.66
N MET A 22 -1.75 -28.82 40.35
CA MET A 22 -3.12 -28.29 40.47
C MET A 22 -3.15 -27.00 41.31
N ASN A 23 -2.41 -26.97 42.42
CA ASN A 23 -2.28 -25.77 43.25
C ASN A 23 -1.54 -24.63 42.52
N ASN A 24 -0.54 -24.96 41.71
CA ASN A 24 0.15 -23.98 40.85
C ASN A 24 -0.78 -23.43 39.77
N LEU A 25 -1.62 -24.27 39.16
CA LEU A 25 -2.64 -23.82 38.19
C LEU A 25 -3.66 -22.88 38.83
N VAL A 26 -4.18 -23.24 40.00
CA VAL A 26 -5.13 -22.41 40.76
C VAL A 26 -4.49 -21.10 41.19
N SER A 27 -3.26 -21.14 41.73
CA SER A 27 -2.50 -19.94 42.10
C SER A 27 -2.22 -19.03 40.90
N ASN A 28 -1.91 -19.60 39.72
CA ASN A 28 -1.73 -18.83 38.50
C ASN A 28 -3.04 -18.22 37.99
N LEU A 29 -4.17 -18.93 38.12
CA LEU A 29 -5.51 -18.42 37.79
C LEU A 29 -5.92 -17.29 38.74
N ASP A 30 -5.69 -17.44 40.04
CA ASP A 30 -5.94 -16.41 41.05
C ASP A 30 -5.04 -15.18 40.84
N MET A 31 -3.77 -15.35 40.45
CA MET A 31 -2.90 -14.24 40.06
C MET A 31 -3.42 -13.53 38.79
N LEU A 32 -3.96 -14.28 37.82
CA LEU A 32 -4.56 -13.72 36.61
C LEU A 32 -5.85 -12.93 36.91
N GLU A 33 -6.64 -13.36 37.89
CA GLU A 33 -7.80 -12.59 38.38
C GLU A 33 -7.38 -11.33 39.15
N GLN A 34 -6.22 -11.34 39.82
CA GLN A 34 -5.67 -10.17 40.52
C GLN A 34 -5.06 -9.13 39.58
N VAL A 35 -4.62 -9.50 38.38
CA VAL A 35 -4.24 -8.54 37.33
C VAL A 35 -5.52 -8.00 36.69
N GLY A 36 -6.10 -6.98 37.30
CA GLY A 36 -7.28 -6.32 36.75
C GLY A 36 -7.06 -5.91 35.29
N SER A 37 -8.12 -6.03 34.46
CA SER A 37 -8.13 -5.63 33.04
C SER A 37 -7.47 -4.25 32.81
N SER A 38 -7.65 -3.31 33.74
CA SER A 38 -7.01 -2.00 33.75
C SER A 38 -5.47 -2.06 33.77
N GLU A 39 -4.90 -2.91 34.63
CA GLU A 39 -3.45 -3.07 34.78
C GLU A 39 -2.82 -3.76 33.57
N MET A 40 -3.51 -4.76 33.01
CA MET A 40 -3.09 -5.42 31.78
C MET A 40 -3.08 -4.45 30.59
N ASN A 41 -4.14 -3.63 30.45
CA ASN A 41 -4.21 -2.57 29.43
C ASN A 41 -3.10 -1.51 29.61
N ARG A 42 -2.73 -1.22 30.86
CA ARG A 42 -1.71 -0.21 31.19
C ARG A 42 -0.33 -0.55 30.63
N ILE A 43 0.01 -1.84 30.50
CA ILE A 43 1.27 -2.29 29.90
C ILE A 43 1.34 -1.85 28.42
N PHE A 44 0.27 -2.08 27.66
CA PHE A 44 0.20 -1.75 26.24
C PHE A 44 0.22 -0.24 26.00
N THR A 45 -0.54 0.53 26.78
CA THR A 45 -0.51 2.01 26.70
C THR A 45 0.85 2.59 27.08
N ARG A 46 1.52 2.02 28.11
CA ARG A 46 2.86 2.48 28.52
C ARG A 46 3.98 2.01 27.60
N SER A 47 3.69 1.23 26.56
CA SER A 47 4.68 0.79 25.57
C SER A 47 5.46 1.96 24.95
N GLN A 48 4.85 3.15 24.82
CA GLN A 48 5.50 4.39 24.36
C GLN A 48 6.69 4.83 25.23
N LYS A 49 6.69 4.45 26.51
CA LYS A 49 7.75 4.79 27.48
C LYS A 49 8.91 3.80 27.47
N LEU A 50 8.77 2.66 26.79
CA LEU A 50 9.87 1.71 26.63
C LEU A 50 11.00 2.33 25.80
N ASN A 51 12.24 1.98 26.13
CA ASN A 51 13.39 2.35 25.32
C ASN A 51 13.37 1.61 23.97
N SER A 52 14.27 1.99 23.06
CA SER A 52 14.29 1.49 21.67
C SER A 52 14.43 -0.02 21.56
N GLU A 53 15.23 -0.66 22.40
CA GLU A 53 15.43 -2.11 22.37
C GLU A 53 14.26 -2.86 23.00
N ALA A 54 13.81 -2.41 24.17
CA ALA A 54 12.73 -3.03 24.92
C ALA A 54 11.40 -3.03 24.15
N ILE A 55 11.08 -1.97 23.38
CA ILE A 55 9.86 -1.97 22.56
C ILE A 55 9.93 -2.99 21.43
N ILE A 56 11.10 -3.18 20.81
CA ILE A 56 11.28 -4.14 19.71
C ILE A 56 11.11 -5.56 20.26
N ASP A 57 11.74 -5.89 21.39
CA ASP A 57 11.62 -7.20 22.02
C ASP A 57 10.19 -7.46 22.50
N PHE A 58 9.52 -6.44 23.04
CA PHE A 58 8.12 -6.55 23.44
C PHE A 58 7.20 -6.86 22.25
N VAL A 59 7.38 -6.16 21.11
CA VAL A 59 6.61 -6.41 19.89
C VAL A 59 6.87 -7.82 19.35
N LYS A 60 8.12 -8.27 19.30
CA LYS A 60 8.46 -9.63 18.86
C LYS A 60 7.81 -10.71 19.73
N ALA A 61 7.90 -10.55 21.05
CA ALA A 61 7.30 -11.49 22.00
C ALA A 61 5.77 -11.53 21.84
N LEU A 62 5.13 -10.37 21.71
CA LEU A 62 3.69 -10.30 21.53
C LEU A 62 3.22 -10.89 20.19
N CYS A 63 3.95 -10.65 19.10
CA CYS A 63 3.69 -11.31 17.82
C CYS A 63 3.77 -12.84 17.94
N LYS A 64 4.75 -13.37 18.68
CA LYS A 64 4.88 -14.81 18.93
C LYS A 64 3.68 -15.37 19.72
N VAL A 65 3.29 -14.70 20.81
CA VAL A 65 2.12 -15.10 21.60
C VAL A 65 0.84 -15.04 20.76
N SER A 66 0.66 -13.98 19.96
CA SER A 66 -0.46 -13.85 19.05
C SER A 66 -0.51 -14.99 18.03
N MET A 67 0.64 -15.37 17.44
CA MET A 67 0.69 -16.54 16.55
C MET A 67 0.27 -17.83 17.26
N GLU A 68 0.61 -18.02 18.53
CA GLU A 68 0.18 -19.19 19.32
C GLU A 68 -1.32 -19.14 19.64
N GLU A 69 -1.87 -17.96 19.94
CA GLU A 69 -3.30 -17.75 20.17
C GLU A 69 -4.16 -18.04 18.92
N LEU A 70 -3.64 -17.68 17.74
CA LEU A 70 -4.32 -17.83 16.45
C LEU A 70 -4.21 -19.23 15.84
N ARG A 71 -3.32 -20.10 16.36
CA ARG A 71 -3.14 -21.49 15.86
C ARG A 71 -4.33 -22.40 16.13
N SER A 72 -5.15 -22.08 17.12
CA SER A 72 -6.34 -22.88 17.44
C SER A 72 -7.34 -22.80 16.28
N THR A 73 -7.62 -23.94 15.66
CA THR A 73 -8.55 -24.02 14.51
C THR A 73 -10.01 -23.90 14.95
N SER A 74 -10.34 -24.34 16.17
CA SER A 74 -11.69 -24.34 16.71
C SER A 74 -12.05 -23.08 17.48
N ASP A 75 -11.06 -22.46 18.14
CA ASP A 75 -11.25 -21.29 19.00
C ASP A 75 -10.02 -20.37 18.96
N PRO A 76 -9.79 -19.66 17.83
CA PRO A 76 -8.69 -18.72 17.71
C PRO A 76 -8.94 -17.51 18.60
N ARG A 77 -7.97 -17.19 19.45
CA ARG A 77 -8.05 -16.02 20.34
C ARG A 77 -7.35 -14.83 19.67
N VAL A 78 -8.03 -13.68 19.64
CA VAL A 78 -7.54 -12.47 18.95
C VAL A 78 -7.08 -11.37 19.92
N PHE A 79 -6.90 -11.71 21.20
CA PHE A 79 -6.54 -10.72 22.22
C PHE A 79 -5.18 -10.09 21.92
N SER A 80 -4.13 -10.90 21.75
CA SER A 80 -2.79 -10.39 21.46
C SER A 80 -2.72 -9.69 20.10
N LEU A 81 -3.49 -10.15 19.12
CA LEU A 81 -3.64 -9.46 17.83
C LEU A 81 -4.22 -8.04 18.00
N THR A 82 -5.28 -7.89 18.79
CA THR A 82 -5.86 -6.58 19.10
C THR A 82 -4.83 -5.67 19.79
N LYS A 83 -4.03 -6.22 20.70
CA LYS A 83 -2.97 -5.48 21.39
C LYS A 83 -1.79 -5.10 20.51
N ILE A 84 -1.48 -5.89 19.48
CA ILE A 84 -0.51 -5.53 18.45
C ILE A 84 -0.97 -4.28 17.70
N VAL A 85 -2.25 -4.20 17.33
CA VAL A 85 -2.82 -3.01 16.65
C VAL A 85 -2.70 -1.77 17.55
N GLU A 86 -3.06 -1.89 18.83
CA GLU A 86 -2.91 -0.81 19.80
C GLU A 86 -1.45 -0.36 19.96
N ILE A 87 -0.50 -1.28 20.11
CA ILE A 87 0.93 -0.96 20.23
C ILE A 87 1.44 -0.28 18.95
N ALA A 88 1.07 -0.80 17.78
CA ALA A 88 1.43 -0.17 16.51
C ALA A 88 0.95 1.27 16.46
N HIS A 89 -0.29 1.51 16.89
CA HIS A 89 -0.87 2.85 16.98
C HIS A 89 -0.09 3.74 17.95
N TYR A 90 0.15 3.28 19.17
CA TYR A 90 0.83 4.07 20.19
C TYR A 90 2.28 4.42 19.80
N ASN A 91 2.98 3.54 19.08
CA ASN A 91 4.42 3.69 18.83
C ASN A 91 4.77 4.27 17.46
N MET A 92 3.78 4.61 16.61
CA MET A 92 4.04 5.14 15.27
C MET A 92 4.83 6.45 15.25
N ASN A 93 4.77 7.25 16.32
CA ASN A 93 5.46 8.54 16.44
C ASN A 93 6.91 8.43 16.96
N ARG A 94 7.44 7.21 17.13
CA ARG A 94 8.83 7.02 17.53
C ARG A 94 9.80 7.52 16.45
N ILE A 95 11.05 7.72 16.88
CA ILE A 95 12.18 8.01 15.98
C ILE A 95 12.23 6.97 14.86
N ARG A 96 12.47 7.43 13.62
CA ARG A 96 12.37 6.65 12.39
C ARG A 96 13.06 5.30 12.46
N LEU A 97 14.32 5.24 12.90
CA LEU A 97 15.08 3.99 12.98
C LEU A 97 14.43 2.95 13.90
N VAL A 98 13.87 3.40 15.02
CA VAL A 98 13.17 2.54 15.98
C VAL A 98 11.84 2.08 15.39
N TRP A 99 11.08 3.01 14.80
CA TRP A 99 9.83 2.68 14.14
C TRP A 99 10.02 1.70 12.99
N SER A 100 11.00 1.90 12.11
CA SER A 100 11.32 0.96 11.03
C SER A 100 11.64 -0.43 11.56
N SER A 101 12.33 -0.54 12.69
CA SER A 101 12.62 -1.82 13.33
C SER A 101 11.38 -2.50 13.91
N ILE A 102 10.48 -1.72 14.52
CA ILE A 102 9.16 -2.20 14.98
C ILE A 102 8.33 -2.66 13.78
N TRP A 103 8.25 -1.83 12.75
CA TRP A 103 7.42 -2.07 11.57
C TRP A 103 7.90 -3.28 10.78
N LEU A 104 9.20 -3.55 10.71
CA LEU A 104 9.73 -4.77 10.10
C LEU A 104 9.08 -6.03 10.70
N VAL A 105 8.96 -6.09 12.03
CA VAL A 105 8.34 -7.21 12.75
C VAL A 105 6.83 -7.24 12.51
N LEU A 106 6.18 -6.09 12.61
CA LEU A 106 4.72 -5.99 12.44
C LEU A 106 4.27 -6.29 11.00
N SER A 107 5.03 -5.83 10.01
CA SER A 107 4.80 -6.06 8.59
C SER A 107 4.82 -7.55 8.27
N ASP A 108 5.85 -8.27 8.72
CA ASP A 108 5.94 -9.72 8.53
C ASP A 108 4.78 -10.47 9.21
N PHE A 109 4.44 -10.05 10.43
CA PHE A 109 3.30 -10.58 11.16
C PHE A 109 1.98 -10.36 10.41
N PHE A 110 1.66 -9.13 9.97
CA PHE A 110 0.43 -8.81 9.23
C PHE A 110 0.33 -9.54 7.89
N VAL A 111 1.44 -9.70 7.16
CA VAL A 111 1.47 -10.51 5.93
C VAL A 111 1.11 -11.95 6.24
N THR A 112 1.71 -12.52 7.29
CA THR A 112 1.49 -13.92 7.67
C THR A 112 0.03 -14.17 8.02
N ILE A 113 -0.56 -13.38 8.92
CA ILE A 113 -1.95 -13.58 9.35
C ILE A 113 -2.97 -13.11 8.31
N GLY A 114 -2.62 -12.14 7.46
CA GLY A 114 -3.43 -11.68 6.34
C GLY A 114 -3.58 -12.72 5.23
N CYS A 115 -2.66 -13.70 5.18
CA CYS A 115 -2.72 -14.84 4.28
C CYS A 115 -3.17 -16.12 5.00
N SER A 116 -3.78 -16.02 6.19
CA SER A 116 -4.27 -17.18 6.93
C SER A 116 -5.39 -17.90 6.18
N GLU A 117 -5.43 -19.23 6.30
CA GLU A 117 -6.56 -20.04 5.84
C GLU A 117 -7.85 -19.75 6.62
N ASN A 118 -7.72 -19.26 7.85
CA ASN A 118 -8.87 -18.79 8.62
C ASN A 118 -9.27 -17.40 8.11
N LEU A 119 -10.34 -17.37 7.31
CA LEU A 119 -10.83 -16.16 6.67
C LEU A 119 -11.14 -15.03 7.67
N SER A 120 -11.70 -15.34 8.84
CA SER A 120 -12.01 -14.33 9.86
C SER A 120 -10.75 -13.66 10.41
N ILE A 121 -9.67 -14.41 10.62
CA ILE A 121 -8.38 -13.88 11.07
C ILE A 121 -7.76 -12.99 9.97
N ALA A 122 -7.78 -13.47 8.72
CA ALA A 122 -7.26 -12.71 7.59
C ALA A 122 -8.03 -11.39 7.36
N ILE A 123 -9.36 -11.42 7.46
CA ILE A 123 -10.21 -10.21 7.40
C ILE A 123 -9.84 -9.24 8.52
N PHE A 124 -9.74 -9.72 9.76
CA PHE A 124 -9.38 -8.89 10.91
C PHE A 124 -8.01 -8.23 10.70
N ALA A 125 -7.03 -9.00 10.21
CA ALA A 125 -5.68 -8.51 9.95
C ALA A 125 -5.66 -7.41 8.88
N MET A 126 -6.35 -7.62 7.75
CA MET A 126 -6.39 -6.66 6.66
C MET A 126 -7.17 -5.40 7.02
N ASP A 127 -8.25 -5.51 7.79
CA ASP A 127 -8.95 -4.32 8.30
C ASP A 127 -8.12 -3.58 9.35
N SER A 128 -7.44 -4.28 10.24
CA SER A 128 -6.52 -3.67 11.22
C SER A 128 -5.39 -2.91 10.54
N LEU A 129 -4.78 -3.52 9.53
CA LEU A 129 -3.76 -2.89 8.71
C LEU A 129 -4.32 -1.65 8.00
N ARG A 130 -5.56 -1.71 7.50
CA ARG A 130 -6.24 -0.56 6.88
C ARG A 130 -6.43 0.58 7.87
N GLN A 131 -6.91 0.29 9.07
CA GLN A 131 -7.09 1.30 10.13
C GLN A 131 -5.77 1.98 10.49
N LEU A 132 -4.69 1.20 10.62
CA LEU A 132 -3.36 1.74 10.89
C LEU A 132 -2.84 2.57 9.71
N SER A 133 -3.00 2.11 8.46
CA SER A 133 -2.62 2.88 7.26
C SER A 133 -3.36 4.20 7.17
N MET A 134 -4.68 4.21 7.44
CA MET A 134 -5.49 5.43 7.43
C MET A 134 -4.97 6.50 8.40
N LYS A 135 -4.44 6.05 9.55
CA LYS A 135 -3.79 6.91 10.54
C LYS A 135 -2.37 7.29 10.14
N PHE A 136 -1.62 6.35 9.59
CA PHE A 136 -0.24 6.56 9.20
C PHE A 136 -0.11 7.54 8.02
N LEU A 137 -1.07 7.50 7.09
CA LEU A 137 -1.20 8.44 5.98
C LEU A 137 -1.63 9.85 6.41
N GLU A 138 -2.11 10.08 7.64
CA GLU A 138 -2.36 11.44 8.14
C GLU A 138 -1.03 12.21 8.37
N ARG A 139 0.10 11.50 8.38
CA ARG A 139 1.42 12.08 8.63
C ARG A 139 2.04 12.57 7.33
N GLU A 140 2.63 13.76 7.40
CA GLU A 140 3.42 14.29 6.29
C GLU A 140 4.65 13.42 6.03
N GLU A 141 4.89 13.16 4.75
CA GLU A 141 6.08 12.48 4.26
C GLU A 141 7.11 13.51 3.78
N LEU A 142 8.30 13.48 4.37
CA LEU A 142 9.40 14.33 3.92
C LEU A 142 9.95 13.81 2.59
N ALA A 143 10.42 14.73 1.75
CA ALA A 143 11.13 14.39 0.52
C ALA A 143 12.27 13.40 0.78
N ASN A 144 12.39 12.38 -0.08
CA ASN A 144 13.36 11.28 -0.01
C ASN A 144 13.20 10.29 1.16
N TYR A 145 12.09 10.34 1.91
CA TYR A 145 11.79 9.36 2.95
C TYR A 145 10.48 8.63 2.66
N ASN A 146 10.57 7.56 1.88
CA ASN A 146 9.42 6.86 1.29
C ASN A 146 8.78 5.84 2.24
N PHE A 147 8.42 6.27 3.44
CA PHE A 147 7.88 5.41 4.50
C PHE A 147 6.48 4.90 4.18
N GLN A 148 5.67 5.66 3.46
CA GLN A 148 4.30 5.27 3.13
C GLN A 148 4.34 4.03 2.25
N ASN A 149 5.26 3.98 1.28
CA ASN A 149 5.48 2.78 0.48
C ASN A 149 5.85 1.57 1.36
N GLU A 150 6.79 1.70 2.29
CA GLU A 150 7.18 0.61 3.20
C GLU A 150 6.03 0.15 4.11
N PHE A 151 5.20 1.08 4.56
CA PHE A 151 4.03 0.76 5.37
C PHE A 151 2.97 -0.01 4.59
N MET A 152 2.81 0.29 3.30
CA MET A 152 1.78 -0.30 2.45
C MET A 152 2.16 -1.64 1.85
N LYS A 153 3.44 -2.03 1.87
CA LYS A 153 3.95 -3.32 1.35
C LYS A 153 3.16 -4.56 1.76
N PRO A 154 2.66 -4.71 3.00
CA PRO A 154 1.86 -5.87 3.37
C PRO A 154 0.61 -6.06 2.51
N PHE A 155 -0.05 -4.99 2.04
CA PHE A 155 -1.19 -5.10 1.11
C PHE A 155 -0.76 -5.68 -0.23
N VAL A 156 0.38 -5.23 -0.77
CA VAL A 156 0.93 -5.73 -2.04
C VAL A 156 1.22 -7.22 -1.91
N ILE A 157 1.91 -7.62 -0.84
CA ILE A 157 2.30 -9.02 -0.64
C ILE A 157 1.07 -9.90 -0.41
N ALA A 158 0.10 -9.45 0.40
CA ALA A 158 -1.12 -10.21 0.66
C ALA A 158 -1.99 -10.35 -0.61
N MET A 159 -2.08 -9.31 -1.45
CA MET A 159 -2.79 -9.37 -2.74
C MET A 159 -2.17 -10.42 -3.66
N GLN A 160 -0.84 -10.55 -3.66
CA GLN A 160 -0.11 -11.52 -4.49
C GLN A 160 -0.20 -12.95 -3.96
N LYS A 161 -0.17 -13.14 -2.64
CA LYS A 161 -0.06 -14.46 -2.01
C LYS A 161 -1.38 -15.10 -1.64
N SER A 162 -2.41 -14.31 -1.34
CA SER A 162 -3.67 -14.85 -0.82
C SER A 162 -4.45 -15.61 -1.87
N SER A 163 -4.81 -16.86 -1.58
CA SER A 163 -5.69 -17.68 -2.42
C SER A 163 -7.17 -17.31 -2.24
N ALA A 164 -7.55 -16.69 -1.12
CA ALA A 164 -8.92 -16.29 -0.81
C ALA A 164 -9.35 -15.06 -1.62
N VAL A 165 -10.45 -15.20 -2.37
CA VAL A 165 -11.00 -14.16 -3.24
C VAL A 165 -11.48 -12.97 -2.41
N GLU A 166 -12.12 -13.27 -1.28
CA GLU A 166 -12.66 -12.33 -0.32
C GLU A 166 -11.58 -11.41 0.26
N ILE A 167 -10.37 -11.95 0.49
CA ILE A 167 -9.23 -11.17 1.00
C ILE A 167 -8.67 -10.26 -0.09
N ARG A 168 -8.49 -10.77 -1.32
CA ARG A 168 -8.00 -9.95 -2.44
C ARG A 168 -8.98 -8.82 -2.79
N GLU A 169 -10.28 -9.10 -2.76
CA GLU A 169 -11.33 -8.09 -2.90
C GLU A 169 -11.29 -7.06 -1.74
N LEU A 170 -11.18 -7.52 -0.49
CA LEU A 170 -11.06 -6.66 0.68
C LEU A 170 -9.85 -5.71 0.56
N ILE A 171 -8.70 -6.19 0.10
CA ILE A 171 -7.50 -5.37 -0.08
C ILE A 171 -7.76 -4.22 -1.06
N ILE A 172 -8.41 -4.48 -2.20
CA ILE A 172 -8.76 -3.44 -3.17
C ILE A 172 -9.69 -2.40 -2.54
N ARG A 173 -10.70 -2.85 -1.76
CA ARG A 173 -11.61 -1.94 -1.05
C ARG A 173 -10.88 -1.11 0.01
N CYS A 174 -9.95 -1.70 0.76
CA CYS A 174 -9.11 -0.99 1.72
C CYS A 174 -8.30 0.12 1.04
N VAL A 175 -7.62 -0.20 -0.06
CA VAL A 175 -6.82 0.79 -0.81
C VAL A 175 -7.70 1.88 -1.43
N SER A 176 -8.84 1.51 -2.03
CA SER A 176 -9.82 2.47 -2.57
C SER A 176 -10.32 3.46 -1.52
N GLN A 177 -10.61 2.97 -0.31
CA GLN A 177 -11.02 3.82 0.81
C GLN A 177 -9.89 4.76 1.24
N MET A 178 -8.65 4.28 1.30
CA MET A 178 -7.48 5.11 1.64
C MET A 178 -7.31 6.25 0.65
N VAL A 179 -7.33 5.94 -0.65
CA VAL A 179 -7.27 6.96 -1.70
C VAL A 179 -8.39 7.98 -1.52
N SER A 180 -9.64 7.53 -1.45
CA SER A 180 -10.79 8.44 -1.34
C SER A 180 -10.75 9.32 -0.09
N SER A 181 -10.14 8.86 1.00
CA SER A 181 -10.12 9.59 2.28
C SER A 181 -8.84 10.42 2.52
N ARG A 182 -7.75 10.07 1.85
CA ARG A 182 -6.39 10.57 2.15
C ARG A 182 -5.61 10.98 0.91
N VAL A 183 -6.23 11.12 -0.26
CA VAL A 183 -5.54 11.45 -1.53
C VAL A 183 -4.51 12.58 -1.39
N ASN A 184 -4.86 13.65 -0.68
CA ASN A 184 -3.99 14.82 -0.44
C ASN A 184 -2.70 14.50 0.32
N ASN A 185 -2.73 13.44 1.13
CA ASN A 185 -1.62 13.01 1.96
C ASN A 185 -0.83 11.85 1.35
N VAL A 186 -1.32 11.20 0.28
CA VAL A 186 -0.61 10.09 -0.36
C VAL A 186 0.57 10.65 -1.14
N LYS A 187 1.76 10.15 -0.79
CA LYS A 187 3.06 10.46 -1.41
C LYS A 187 3.65 9.19 -2.00
N SER A 188 4.76 8.66 -1.47
CA SER A 188 5.35 7.40 -1.94
C SER A 188 4.40 6.20 -1.80
N GLY A 189 3.32 6.32 -1.03
CA GLY A 189 2.26 5.33 -0.92
C GLY A 189 1.59 4.97 -2.25
N TRP A 190 1.57 5.89 -3.22
CA TRP A 190 0.99 5.65 -4.55
C TRP A 190 1.59 4.44 -5.24
N LYS A 191 2.91 4.24 -5.12
CA LYS A 191 3.62 3.09 -5.68
C LYS A 191 2.99 1.77 -5.24
N SER A 192 2.80 1.59 -3.93
CA SER A 192 2.16 0.38 -3.40
C SER A 192 0.69 0.26 -3.81
N MET A 193 -0.04 1.37 -3.89
CA MET A 193 -1.45 1.35 -4.31
C MET A 193 -1.59 0.91 -5.77
N PHE A 194 -0.79 1.47 -6.68
CA PHE A 194 -0.76 1.04 -8.07
C PHE A 194 -0.22 -0.39 -8.24
N MET A 195 0.73 -0.83 -7.41
CA MET A 195 1.16 -2.25 -7.41
C MET A 195 0.02 -3.20 -7.03
N VAL A 196 -0.85 -2.83 -6.08
CA VAL A 196 -2.05 -3.62 -5.75
C VAL A 196 -2.98 -3.70 -6.96
N PHE A 197 -3.31 -2.57 -7.60
CA PHE A 197 -4.20 -2.56 -8.78
C PHE A 197 -3.59 -3.28 -9.98
N THR A 198 -2.28 -3.12 -10.21
CA THR A 198 -1.53 -3.84 -11.26
C THR A 198 -1.58 -5.34 -11.03
N THR A 199 -1.42 -5.80 -9.78
CA THR A 199 -1.57 -7.22 -9.43
C THR A 199 -3.01 -7.68 -9.68
N ALA A 200 -4.00 -6.88 -9.29
CA ALA A 200 -5.42 -7.17 -9.49
C ALA A 200 -5.82 -7.27 -10.97
N ALA A 201 -5.16 -6.52 -11.86
CA ALA A 201 -5.42 -6.57 -13.30
C ALA A 201 -5.24 -7.98 -13.91
N TYR A 202 -4.38 -8.80 -13.30
CA TYR A 202 -4.11 -10.18 -13.70
C TYR A 202 -4.89 -11.24 -12.90
N ASP A 203 -5.81 -10.85 -12.02
CA ASP A 203 -6.55 -11.80 -11.17
C ASP A 203 -7.37 -12.82 -12.01
N ASN A 204 -7.61 -14.01 -11.45
CA ASN A 204 -8.45 -15.04 -12.05
C ASN A 204 -9.95 -14.74 -11.90
N HIS A 205 -10.34 -13.80 -11.03
CA HIS A 205 -11.73 -13.45 -10.79
C HIS A 205 -12.09 -12.13 -11.44
N LYS A 206 -13.04 -12.18 -12.39
CA LYS A 206 -13.51 -11.01 -13.15
C LYS A 206 -13.93 -9.83 -12.24
N ASN A 207 -14.60 -10.11 -11.12
CA ASN A 207 -15.08 -9.06 -10.20
C ASN A 207 -13.94 -8.30 -9.53
N ILE A 208 -12.84 -8.98 -9.18
CA ILE A 208 -11.64 -8.34 -8.64
C ILE A 208 -11.04 -7.38 -9.67
N VAL A 209 -10.91 -7.85 -10.92
CA VAL A 209 -10.36 -7.03 -12.00
C VAL A 209 -11.24 -5.82 -12.29
N LEU A 210 -12.57 -6.00 -12.34
CA LEU A 210 -13.52 -4.90 -12.54
C LEU A 210 -13.45 -3.87 -11.41
N LEU A 211 -13.42 -4.32 -10.15
CA LEU A 211 -13.33 -3.44 -8.99
C LEU A 211 -12.03 -2.63 -9.00
N ALA A 212 -10.89 -3.26 -9.27
CA ALA A 212 -9.61 -2.56 -9.35
C ALA A 212 -9.57 -1.56 -10.51
N PHE A 213 -10.19 -1.91 -11.65
CA PHE A 213 -10.27 -1.02 -12.80
C PHE A 213 -11.13 0.20 -12.47
N GLU A 214 -12.33 0.03 -11.92
CA GLU A 214 -13.22 1.13 -11.51
C GLU A 214 -12.51 2.13 -10.57
N VAL A 215 -11.74 1.62 -9.61
CA VAL A 215 -10.96 2.46 -8.70
C VAL A 215 -9.84 3.21 -9.44
N THR A 216 -9.17 2.54 -10.38
CA THR A 216 -8.13 3.16 -11.21
C THR A 216 -8.71 4.25 -12.12
N GLU A 217 -9.88 4.01 -12.74
CA GLU A 217 -10.59 5.01 -13.53
C GLU A 217 -10.92 6.25 -12.71
N LYS A 218 -11.47 6.05 -11.49
CA LYS A 218 -11.78 7.15 -10.58
C LYS A 218 -10.53 7.95 -10.21
N ILE A 219 -9.42 7.28 -9.92
CA ILE A 219 -8.14 7.93 -9.61
C ILE A 219 -7.69 8.84 -10.75
N ILE A 220 -7.72 8.34 -11.98
CA ILE A 220 -7.26 9.08 -13.16
C ILE A 220 -8.20 10.26 -13.46
N ARG A 221 -9.52 10.10 -13.26
CA ARG A 221 -10.49 11.17 -13.54
C ARG A 221 -10.49 12.26 -12.47
N ASP A 222 -10.51 11.86 -11.20
CA ASP A 222 -10.81 12.77 -10.09
C ASP A 222 -9.53 13.27 -9.38
N TYR A 223 -8.42 12.54 -9.50
CA TYR A 223 -7.20 12.76 -8.73
C TYR A 223 -5.93 12.86 -9.58
N PHE A 224 -6.05 13.15 -10.88
CA PHE A 224 -4.92 13.23 -11.81
C PHE A 224 -3.76 14.11 -11.32
N PRO A 225 -3.98 15.34 -10.79
CA PRO A 225 -2.87 16.19 -10.33
C PRO A 225 -2.03 15.53 -9.24
N TYR A 226 -2.64 14.71 -8.35
CA TYR A 226 -1.89 14.00 -7.31
C TYR A 226 -0.96 12.93 -7.86
N ILE A 227 -1.21 12.43 -9.08
CA ILE A 227 -0.38 11.43 -9.76
C ILE A 227 0.86 12.09 -10.39
N THR A 228 0.70 13.30 -10.93
CA THR A 228 1.77 14.02 -11.65
C THR A 228 2.61 14.91 -10.75
N GLU A 229 2.05 15.47 -9.68
CA GLU A 229 2.71 16.44 -8.79
C GLU A 229 3.46 15.81 -7.60
N THR A 230 3.34 14.50 -7.38
CA THR A 230 3.91 13.84 -6.18
C THR A 230 5.35 13.37 -6.39
N GLU A 231 5.55 12.37 -7.24
CA GLU A 231 6.86 11.84 -7.65
C GLU A 231 6.73 11.46 -9.13
N THR A 232 7.75 11.71 -9.96
CA THR A 232 7.74 11.37 -11.39
C THR A 232 7.48 9.88 -11.65
N THR A 233 7.91 9.02 -10.72
CA THR A 233 7.66 7.56 -10.71
C THR A 233 6.18 7.21 -10.54
N THR A 234 5.38 8.05 -9.88
CA THR A 234 3.96 7.78 -9.61
C THR A 234 3.14 7.74 -10.90
N PHE A 235 3.40 8.65 -11.84
CA PHE A 235 2.78 8.60 -13.15
C PHE A 235 3.21 7.38 -13.96
N THR A 236 4.48 7.00 -13.88
CA THR A 236 4.98 5.77 -14.50
C THR A 236 4.26 4.53 -13.95
N ASP A 237 4.05 4.45 -12.63
CA ASP A 237 3.30 3.38 -11.99
C ASP A 237 1.82 3.35 -12.43
N CYS A 238 1.19 4.52 -12.59
CA CYS A 238 -0.15 4.66 -13.14
C CYS A 238 -0.25 4.13 -14.59
N VAL A 239 0.68 4.53 -15.45
CA VAL A 239 0.76 4.07 -16.86
C VAL A 239 0.98 2.55 -16.91
N ASN A 240 1.89 2.02 -16.10
CA ASN A 240 2.13 0.57 -16.01
C ASN A 240 0.88 -0.19 -15.54
N CYS A 241 0.13 0.39 -14.60
CA CYS A 241 -1.15 -0.17 -14.14
C CYS A 241 -2.17 -0.22 -15.28
N LEU A 242 -2.33 0.85 -16.06
CA LEU A 242 -3.20 0.88 -17.24
C LEU A 242 -2.77 -0.16 -18.29
N ILE A 243 -1.48 -0.27 -18.58
CA ILE A 243 -0.93 -1.29 -19.49
C ILE A 243 -1.21 -2.72 -18.97
N ALA A 244 -1.25 -2.94 -17.66
CA ALA A 244 -1.67 -4.23 -17.13
C ALA A 244 -3.15 -4.53 -17.46
N PHE A 245 -4.03 -3.53 -17.32
CA PHE A 245 -5.45 -3.68 -17.70
C PHE A 245 -5.68 -3.84 -19.20
N THR A 246 -4.79 -3.34 -20.07
CA THR A 246 -4.88 -3.64 -21.51
C THR A 246 -4.71 -5.13 -21.80
N ASN A 247 -4.01 -5.89 -20.95
CA ASN A 247 -3.85 -7.34 -21.08
C ASN A 247 -5.02 -8.17 -20.49
N ASN A 248 -6.17 -7.55 -20.23
CA ASN A 248 -7.33 -8.23 -19.67
C ASN A 248 -7.87 -9.36 -20.55
N ARG A 249 -8.11 -10.54 -19.95
CA ARG A 249 -8.61 -11.75 -20.62
C ARG A 249 -10.13 -11.96 -20.54
N PHE A 250 -10.84 -11.21 -19.69
CA PHE A 250 -12.28 -11.39 -19.44
C PHE A 250 -13.15 -10.46 -20.26
N ASN A 251 -12.67 -9.25 -20.52
CA ASN A 251 -13.43 -8.23 -21.22
C ASN A 251 -12.50 -7.34 -22.05
N LYS A 252 -12.72 -7.32 -23.36
CA LYS A 252 -12.03 -6.42 -24.28
C LYS A 252 -12.33 -4.95 -24.01
N ASP A 253 -13.50 -4.63 -23.46
CA ASP A 253 -13.89 -3.25 -23.14
C ASP A 253 -13.00 -2.66 -22.06
N ILE A 254 -12.56 -3.46 -21.07
CA ILE A 254 -11.59 -3.00 -20.06
C ILE A 254 -10.27 -2.64 -20.76
N SER A 255 -9.84 -3.47 -21.71
CA SER A 255 -8.60 -3.21 -22.45
C SER A 255 -8.68 -1.95 -23.32
N LEU A 256 -9.80 -1.75 -24.02
CA LEU A 256 -10.04 -0.56 -24.84
C LEU A 256 -10.21 0.70 -23.98
N ASN A 257 -10.92 0.62 -22.85
CA ASN A 257 -11.05 1.73 -21.91
C ASN A 257 -9.70 2.10 -21.30
N ALA A 258 -8.85 1.12 -20.96
CA ALA A 258 -7.50 1.38 -20.47
C ALA A 258 -6.65 2.13 -21.52
N ILE A 259 -6.77 1.78 -22.81
CA ILE A 259 -6.14 2.55 -23.90
C ILE A 259 -6.73 3.97 -24.00
N ALA A 260 -8.04 4.13 -23.84
CA ALA A 260 -8.67 5.45 -23.80
C ALA A 260 -8.17 6.30 -22.63
N PHE A 261 -7.86 5.69 -21.47
CA PHE A 261 -7.22 6.39 -20.36
C PHE A 261 -5.75 6.73 -20.63
N LEU A 262 -5.00 5.90 -21.34
CA LEU A 262 -3.65 6.28 -21.82
C LEU A 262 -3.73 7.51 -22.74
N ARG A 263 -4.72 7.57 -23.63
CA ARG A 263 -5.00 8.78 -24.44
C ARG A 263 -5.32 9.98 -23.56
N PHE A 264 -6.19 9.81 -22.56
CA PHE A 264 -6.54 10.87 -21.62
C PHE A 264 -5.30 11.41 -20.88
N CYS A 265 -4.41 10.52 -20.41
CA CYS A 265 -3.14 10.90 -19.81
C CYS A 265 -2.29 11.74 -20.77
N ALA A 266 -2.17 11.34 -22.04
CA ALA A 266 -1.44 12.12 -23.05
C ALA A 266 -2.02 13.52 -23.24
N THR A 267 -3.35 13.63 -23.34
CA THR A 267 -4.03 14.93 -23.45
C THR A 267 -3.76 15.80 -22.22
N LYS A 268 -3.85 15.23 -21.01
CA LYS A 268 -3.60 15.96 -19.76
C LYS A 268 -2.15 16.44 -19.62
N LEU A 269 -1.19 15.61 -20.02
CA LEU A 269 0.22 16.02 -20.08
C LEU A 269 0.43 17.18 -21.06
N ALA A 270 -0.23 17.15 -22.23
CA ALA A 270 -0.14 18.20 -23.23
C ALA A 270 -0.79 19.52 -22.81
N GLU A 271 -1.85 19.48 -22.00
CA GLU A 271 -2.53 20.66 -21.46
C GLU A 271 -1.67 21.45 -20.45
N GLY A 272 -0.53 20.92 -20.02
CA GLY A 272 0.33 21.59 -19.05
C GLY A 272 -0.27 21.59 -17.63
N ASP A 273 -1.13 20.62 -17.31
CA ASP A 273 -1.67 20.37 -15.94
C ASP A 273 -0.57 19.93 -14.93
N LEU A 274 0.70 20.18 -15.28
CA LEU A 274 1.92 20.01 -14.50
C LEU A 274 2.37 21.33 -13.85
N SER A 275 1.90 22.49 -14.33
CA SER A 275 2.52 23.80 -14.05
C SER A 275 1.94 24.57 -12.87
N SER A 276 0.99 24.02 -12.09
CA SER A 276 0.26 24.83 -11.08
C SER A 276 0.88 24.85 -9.66
N ALA A 277 1.90 24.04 -9.39
CA ALA A 277 2.37 23.79 -8.01
C ALA A 277 3.78 24.30 -7.67
N SER A 278 4.68 24.52 -8.62
CA SER A 278 6.05 24.97 -8.34
C SER A 278 6.17 26.43 -7.87
N ILE A 279 5.09 27.22 -7.92
CA ILE A 279 5.10 28.65 -7.55
C ILE A 279 4.71 28.90 -6.07
N LYS A 280 4.24 27.90 -5.31
CA LYS A 280 3.67 28.15 -3.97
C LYS A 280 4.60 28.02 -2.77
N THR A 281 5.89 27.67 -2.93
CA THR A 281 6.78 27.45 -1.78
C THR A 281 7.73 28.60 -1.39
N ASP A 282 7.91 29.67 -2.19
CA ASP A 282 8.96 30.67 -1.88
C ASP A 282 8.49 32.13 -1.77
N LYS A 283 7.30 32.39 -1.21
CA LYS A 283 6.86 33.78 -0.92
C LYS A 283 6.32 34.02 0.47
N GLU A 284 6.99 33.54 1.51
CA GLU A 284 6.88 34.15 2.84
C GLU A 284 8.23 34.13 3.57
N SER A 285 9.06 35.17 3.35
CA SER A 285 9.96 35.73 4.38
C SER A 285 10.69 37.00 3.89
N GLY A 286 10.39 38.13 4.54
CA GLY A 286 11.40 39.13 4.92
C GLY A 286 11.74 40.30 3.97
N ASN A 287 11.16 41.47 4.25
CA ASN A 287 11.62 42.80 3.83
C ASN A 287 13.05 43.13 4.32
N THR A 288 13.91 43.78 3.49
CA THR A 288 14.55 45.10 3.77
C THR A 288 15.49 45.61 2.63
N SER A 289 15.08 46.72 1.98
CA SER A 289 15.79 47.99 1.66
C SER A 289 17.09 48.13 0.82
N GLN A 290 17.02 49.09 -0.13
CA GLN A 290 18.05 49.99 -0.75
C GLN A 290 18.95 49.43 -1.88
N SER A 291 19.30 50.10 -3.00
CA SER A 291 18.97 51.39 -3.64
C SER A 291 19.63 51.52 -5.04
N SER A 292 18.95 52.19 -5.99
CA SER A 292 19.48 53.06 -7.08
C SER A 292 20.03 52.50 -8.43
N PRO A 293 19.96 53.29 -9.55
CA PRO A 293 19.44 52.81 -10.85
C PRO A 293 20.38 52.92 -12.06
N SER A 294 20.16 52.09 -13.09
CA SER A 294 20.67 52.34 -14.45
C SER A 294 19.72 51.80 -15.54
N LYS A 295 19.64 52.60 -16.61
CA LYS A 295 18.69 52.57 -17.73
C LYS A 295 19.08 51.56 -18.82
N GLY A 296 18.08 51.03 -19.54
CA GLY A 296 18.21 50.73 -20.98
C GLY A 296 17.70 49.36 -21.44
N LYS A 297 16.51 49.37 -22.06
CA LYS A 297 15.93 48.44 -23.08
C LYS A 297 16.95 47.52 -23.79
N ASP A 298 16.67 46.25 -24.07
CA ASP A 298 15.62 45.79 -24.98
C ASP A 298 15.07 44.40 -24.63
N GLY A 299 13.79 44.20 -24.93
CA GLY A 299 13.01 43.05 -24.49
C GLY A 299 13.13 41.80 -25.36
N LYS A 300 12.97 40.67 -24.70
CA LYS A 300 12.15 39.53 -25.10
C LYS A 300 11.83 38.74 -23.83
N GLN A 301 10.62 38.92 -23.30
CA GLN A 301 10.06 38.02 -22.29
C GLN A 301 9.73 36.70 -23.00
N GLU A 302 10.65 35.75 -22.95
CA GLU A 302 10.30 34.33 -23.04
C GLU A 302 9.89 33.88 -21.64
N ASN A 303 8.67 34.25 -21.24
CA ASN A 303 8.00 33.63 -20.10
C ASN A 303 7.44 32.29 -20.57
N GLY A 304 8.33 31.30 -20.67
CA GLY A 304 8.01 29.89 -20.61
C GLY A 304 8.99 29.31 -19.60
N GLU A 305 8.63 29.33 -18.31
CA GLU A 305 9.36 28.59 -17.30
C GLU A 305 9.39 27.13 -17.75
N LEU A 306 10.58 26.73 -18.20
CA LEU A 306 10.91 25.40 -18.68
C LEU A 306 10.50 24.42 -17.58
N ILE A 307 9.43 23.66 -17.83
CA ILE A 307 9.30 22.32 -17.24
C ILE A 307 10.67 21.68 -17.42
N ASP A 308 11.28 21.22 -16.33
CA ASP A 308 12.64 20.71 -16.36
C ASP A 308 12.72 19.65 -17.47
N LYS A 309 13.70 19.76 -18.36
CA LYS A 309 13.73 18.97 -19.61
C LYS A 309 13.73 17.46 -19.35
N ASP A 310 14.17 17.09 -18.15
CA ASP A 310 14.17 15.73 -17.62
C ASP A 310 12.77 15.26 -17.21
N ASP A 311 11.91 16.11 -16.65
CA ASP A 311 10.54 15.75 -16.21
C ASP A 311 9.67 15.33 -17.40
N HIS A 312 9.80 16.00 -18.55
CA HIS A 312 9.10 15.61 -19.78
C HIS A 312 9.45 14.19 -20.24
N LEU A 313 10.70 13.77 -20.10
CA LEU A 313 11.13 12.41 -20.46
C LEU A 313 10.45 11.38 -19.55
N TYR A 314 10.39 11.62 -18.24
CA TYR A 314 9.79 10.70 -17.27
C TYR A 314 8.27 10.52 -17.44
N PHE A 315 7.56 11.52 -17.99
CA PHE A 315 6.13 11.41 -18.24
C PHE A 315 5.80 10.83 -19.62
N TRP A 316 6.42 11.35 -20.68
CA TRP A 316 6.07 10.93 -22.05
C TRP A 316 6.61 9.55 -22.41
N LEU A 317 7.82 9.20 -21.97
CA LEU A 317 8.47 7.95 -22.39
C LEU A 317 7.69 6.69 -21.94
N PRO A 318 7.25 6.53 -20.68
CA PRO A 318 6.48 5.36 -20.29
C PRO A 318 5.17 5.21 -21.07
N LEU A 319 4.51 6.34 -21.36
CA LEU A 319 3.25 6.37 -22.11
C LEU A 319 3.45 5.93 -23.56
N LEU A 320 4.42 6.53 -24.26
CA LEU A 320 4.72 6.22 -25.65
C LEU A 320 5.27 4.80 -25.80
N ALA A 321 6.18 4.38 -24.93
CA ALA A 321 6.72 3.02 -24.92
C ALA A 321 5.62 1.98 -24.65
N GLY A 322 4.70 2.28 -23.72
CA GLY A 322 3.54 1.45 -23.44
C GLY A 322 2.63 1.25 -24.64
N LEU A 323 2.21 2.34 -25.29
CA LEU A 323 1.39 2.30 -26.50
C LEU A 323 2.09 1.60 -27.67
N SER A 324 3.39 1.86 -27.86
CA SER A 324 4.22 1.19 -28.87
C SER A 324 4.25 -0.32 -28.66
N LYS A 325 4.45 -0.78 -27.42
CA LYS A 325 4.41 -2.21 -27.06
C LYS A 325 3.06 -2.84 -27.38
N LEU A 326 1.95 -2.11 -27.16
CA LEU A 326 0.60 -2.59 -27.48
C LEU A 326 0.33 -2.69 -28.98
N GLY A 327 1.13 -2.03 -29.83
CA GLY A 327 1.14 -2.24 -31.27
C GLY A 327 1.47 -3.67 -31.70
N PHE A 328 2.01 -4.50 -30.78
CA PHE A 328 2.31 -5.92 -31.01
C PHE A 328 1.31 -6.87 -30.32
N ASP A 329 0.21 -6.36 -29.74
CA ASP A 329 -0.80 -7.20 -29.08
C ASP A 329 -1.40 -8.24 -30.06
N PRO A 330 -1.69 -9.49 -29.66
CA PRO A 330 -2.28 -10.47 -30.56
C PRO A 330 -3.69 -10.08 -31.06
N ARG A 331 -4.42 -9.23 -30.33
CA ARG A 331 -5.80 -8.83 -30.65
C ARG A 331 -5.81 -7.61 -31.59
N PRO A 332 -6.41 -7.71 -32.79
CA PRO A 332 -6.41 -6.61 -33.77
C PRO A 332 -6.98 -5.30 -33.25
N GLU A 333 -8.11 -5.34 -32.55
CA GLU A 333 -8.79 -4.15 -32.02
C GLU A 333 -7.91 -3.38 -31.03
N ILE A 334 -7.15 -4.10 -30.19
CA ILE A 334 -6.24 -3.51 -29.19
C ILE A 334 -5.04 -2.88 -29.89
N ARG A 335 -4.44 -3.57 -30.87
CA ARG A 335 -3.34 -3.01 -31.68
C ARG A 335 -3.76 -1.74 -32.40
N GLU A 336 -4.89 -1.78 -33.10
CA GLU A 336 -5.39 -0.66 -33.90
C GLU A 336 -5.66 0.55 -33.00
N SER A 337 -6.35 0.34 -31.88
CA SER A 337 -6.62 1.40 -30.91
C SER A 337 -5.34 1.99 -30.30
N ALA A 338 -4.38 1.14 -29.90
CA ALA A 338 -3.12 1.60 -29.31
C ALA A 338 -2.25 2.38 -30.32
N LEU A 339 -2.13 1.87 -31.56
CA LEU A 339 -1.39 2.55 -32.63
C LEU A 339 -2.05 3.87 -33.01
N GLN A 340 -3.38 3.91 -33.09
CA GLN A 340 -4.11 5.14 -33.33
C GLN A 340 -3.80 6.19 -32.26
N VAL A 341 -3.90 5.82 -30.97
CA VAL A 341 -3.57 6.73 -29.87
C VAL A 341 -2.11 7.17 -29.91
N LEU A 342 -1.18 6.26 -30.22
CA LEU A 342 0.25 6.58 -30.37
C LEU A 342 0.47 7.61 -31.47
N PHE A 343 -0.02 7.37 -32.69
CA PHE A 343 0.18 8.27 -33.82
C PHE A 343 -0.51 9.62 -33.62
N GLU A 344 -1.72 9.63 -33.05
CA GLU A 344 -2.41 10.88 -32.70
C GLU A 344 -1.62 11.67 -31.65
N THR A 345 -1.06 11.00 -30.64
CA THR A 345 -0.22 11.64 -29.62
C THR A 345 1.04 12.25 -30.23
N LEU A 346 1.77 11.49 -31.05
CA LEU A 346 2.97 11.98 -31.75
C LEU A 346 2.63 13.13 -32.70
N SER A 347 1.55 13.03 -33.47
CA SER A 347 1.14 14.06 -34.44
C SER A 347 0.74 15.35 -33.74
N ASN A 348 -0.07 15.27 -32.68
CA ASN A 348 -0.66 16.44 -32.03
C ASN A 348 0.30 17.09 -31.02
N HIS A 349 1.21 16.32 -30.42
CA HIS A 349 2.00 16.79 -29.27
C HIS A 349 3.52 16.70 -29.48
N SER A 350 4.00 16.29 -30.65
CA SER A 350 5.45 16.26 -31.00
C SER A 350 6.20 17.55 -30.71
N HIS A 351 5.54 18.70 -30.85
CA HIS A 351 6.12 20.02 -30.56
C HIS A 351 6.45 20.25 -29.07
N LEU A 352 5.90 19.43 -28.16
CA LEU A 352 6.15 19.46 -26.73
C LEU A 352 7.30 18.54 -26.30
N PHE A 353 7.84 17.73 -27.22
CA PHE A 353 8.84 16.72 -26.91
C PHE A 353 10.24 17.33 -26.93
N SER A 354 11.03 17.01 -25.89
CA SER A 354 12.43 17.39 -25.83
C SER A 354 13.26 16.57 -26.83
N LEU A 355 14.40 17.10 -27.28
CA LEU A 355 15.31 16.36 -28.17
C LEU A 355 15.72 14.98 -27.58
N PRO A 356 16.05 14.84 -26.29
CA PRO A 356 16.36 13.53 -25.69
C PRO A 356 15.23 12.51 -25.73
N LEU A 357 13.96 12.92 -25.91
CA LEU A 357 12.85 11.99 -26.07
C LEU A 357 12.80 11.39 -27.49
N TRP A 358 13.38 12.08 -28.48
CA TRP A 358 13.47 11.62 -29.87
C TRP A 358 14.72 10.77 -30.16
N GLU A 359 15.79 11.00 -29.41
CA GLU A 359 17.03 10.22 -29.43
C GLU A 359 16.85 8.88 -28.69
#